data_AF-A0A3L7J1M5-F1
#
_entry.id   AF-A0A3L7J1M5-F1
#
_cell.length_a   1.000
_cell.length_b   1.000
_cell.length_c   1.000
_cell.angle_alpha   90.00
_cell.angle_beta   90.00
_cell.angle_gamma   90.00
#
_symmetry.space_group_name_H-M   'P 1'
#
loop_
_entity.id
_entity.type
_entity.pdbx_description
1 polymer ?
#
loop_
_entity_poly.entity_id
_entity_poly.type
_entity_poly.pdbx_seq_one_letter_code
_entity_poly.pdbx_strand_id
1 'polypeptide(L)'
;MTSHPVRRRHWLVTNFLRPATSFGERFADLIRILGLGSLVVVAIGWGFVEMAVFSLALLGVVAPRFLGARALLDAASGIVVLVAAWSAVLDLYNSIPWWDIVVHFALNGLVAALAWVLCLRLGVSLAGMSERRSYALTIVLTTALGLATGALWEMGEWLGHTYIDDTIYVAYNDTIGDLVAGGLGSILAGCFMPLLVGTDRSR
;
A
#
# COMPACT_ATOMS: atom_id res chain seq x y z
N MET A 1 6.18 11.46 38.72
CA MET A 1 7.59 11.12 38.36
C MET A 1 7.55 10.07 37.26
N THR A 2 7.25 10.47 36.03
CA THR A 2 8.22 10.84 34.96
C THR A 2 8.91 9.62 34.34
N SER A 3 8.30 9.05 33.30
CA SER A 3 8.99 8.18 32.34
C SER A 3 8.54 8.48 30.90
N HIS A 4 9.28 9.43 30.32
CA HIS A 4 9.66 9.60 28.91
C HIS A 4 8.59 9.66 27.78
N PRO A 5 8.20 10.88 27.36
CA PRO A 5 7.53 11.12 26.08
C PRO A 5 8.45 10.91 24.84
N VAL A 6 9.76 10.75 25.04
CA VAL A 6 10.78 10.81 23.97
C VAL A 6 10.82 9.55 23.09
N ARG A 7 10.37 8.38 23.58
CA ARG A 7 10.42 7.11 22.81
C ARG A 7 9.49 7.04 21.59
N ARG A 8 8.48 7.92 21.48
CA ARG A 8 7.46 7.81 20.42
C ARG A 8 7.91 8.34 19.05
N ARG A 9 9.00 9.11 18.93
CA ARG A 9 9.34 9.78 17.65
C ARG A 9 10.25 8.99 16.70
N HIS A 10 10.90 7.92 17.15
CA HIS A 10 11.98 7.28 16.38
C HIS A 10 11.63 5.90 15.80
N TRP A 11 10.46 5.33 16.14
CA TRP A 11 10.14 3.94 15.80
C TRP A 11 10.09 3.67 14.29
N LEU A 12 9.64 4.64 13.49
CA LEU A 12 9.64 4.54 12.02
C LEU A 12 11.07 4.35 11.50
N VAL A 13 11.99 5.23 11.92
CA VAL A 13 13.41 5.18 11.52
C VAL A 13 14.07 3.91 12.05
N THR A 14 13.78 3.51 13.29
CA THR A 14 14.32 2.28 13.88
C THR A 14 13.87 1.04 13.12
N ASN A 15 12.60 0.96 12.70
CA ASN A 15 12.12 -0.13 11.86
C ASN A 15 12.80 -0.14 10.49
N PHE A 16 12.97 1.04 9.89
CA PHE A 16 13.64 1.18 8.60
C PHE A 16 15.08 0.67 8.63
N LEU A 17 15.85 1.08 9.64
CA LEU A 17 17.25 0.71 9.80
C LEU A 17 17.46 -0.71 10.35
N ARG A 18 16.40 -1.41 10.77
CA ARG A 18 16.51 -2.78 11.28
C ARG A 18 17.04 -3.69 10.17
N PRO A 19 18.10 -4.50 10.38
CA PRO A 19 18.54 -5.47 9.40
C PRO A 19 17.48 -6.56 9.16
N ALA A 20 17.37 -7.04 7.91
CA ALA A 20 16.57 -8.20 7.59
C ALA A 20 17.23 -9.48 8.13
N THR A 21 16.47 -10.26 8.90
CA THR A 21 16.91 -11.50 9.52
C THR A 21 16.26 -12.72 8.88
N SER A 22 15.01 -12.60 8.40
CA SER A 22 14.28 -13.69 7.77
C SER A 22 14.41 -13.70 6.24
N PHE A 23 14.09 -14.83 5.60
CA PHE A 23 14.04 -14.92 4.14
C PHE A 23 13.01 -13.95 3.55
N GLY A 24 11.82 -13.86 4.16
CA GLY A 24 10.76 -12.96 3.70
C GLY A 24 11.17 -11.48 3.76
N GLU A 25 11.88 -11.08 4.83
CA GLU A 25 12.39 -9.71 4.95
C GLU A 25 13.45 -9.41 3.88
N ARG A 26 14.37 -10.35 3.62
CA ARG A 26 15.35 -10.21 2.54
C ARG A 26 14.69 -10.13 1.17
N PHE A 27 13.62 -10.88 0.95
CA PHE A 27 12.85 -10.83 -0.29
C PHE A 27 12.14 -9.48 -0.47
N ALA A 28 11.55 -8.92 0.60
CA ALA A 28 11.02 -7.56 0.57
C ALA A 28 12.10 -6.50 0.29
N ASP A 29 13.31 -6.67 0.85
CA ASP A 29 14.44 -5.78 0.56
C ASP A 29 14.90 -5.90 -0.90
N LEU A 30 14.87 -7.09 -1.49
CA LEU A 30 15.11 -7.26 -2.93
C LEU A 30 14.08 -6.49 -3.76
N ILE A 31 12.79 -6.56 -3.40
CA ILE A 31 11.73 -5.82 -4.10
C ILE A 31 11.98 -4.30 -4.05
N ARG A 32 12.45 -3.75 -2.92
CA ARG A 32 12.87 -2.33 -2.83
C ARG A 32 14.00 -1.99 -3.78
N ILE A 33 15.03 -2.84 -3.84
CA ILE A 33 16.17 -2.66 -4.74
C ILE A 33 15.69 -2.68 -6.19
N LEU A 34 14.80 -3.61 -6.54
CA LEU A 34 14.19 -3.68 -7.87
C LEU A 34 13.36 -2.43 -8.17
N GLY A 35 12.63 -1.89 -7.19
CA GLY A 35 11.91 -0.63 -7.34
C GLY A 35 12.85 0.55 -7.61
N LEU A 36 13.97 0.63 -6.89
CA LEU A 36 14.97 1.68 -7.10
C LEU A 36 15.64 1.54 -8.47
N GLY A 37 15.99 0.32 -8.86
CA GLY A 37 16.50 0.03 -10.19
C GLY A 37 15.50 0.40 -11.29
N SER A 38 14.21 0.11 -11.07
CA SER A 38 13.14 0.45 -12.01
C SER A 38 13.00 1.97 -12.18
N LEU A 39 13.09 2.76 -11.09
CA LEU A 39 13.11 4.22 -11.20
C LEU A 39 14.29 4.70 -12.06
N VAL A 40 15.48 4.15 -11.88
CA VAL A 40 16.66 4.52 -12.69
C VAL A 40 16.44 4.17 -14.17
N VAL A 41 15.92 2.98 -14.45
CA VAL A 41 15.61 2.54 -15.82
C VAL A 41 14.60 3.47 -16.48
N VAL A 42 13.52 3.80 -15.78
CA VAL A 42 12.47 4.68 -16.28
C VAL A 42 12.97 6.11 -16.48
N ALA A 43 13.78 6.64 -15.55
CA ALA A 43 14.37 7.98 -15.68
C ALA A 43 15.32 8.14 -16.88
N ILE A 44 15.89 7.03 -17.39
CA ILE A 44 16.78 7.03 -18.57
C ILE A 44 16.00 6.74 -19.85
N GLY A 45 15.05 5.79 -19.81
CA GLY A 45 14.38 5.27 -20.99
C GLY A 45 13.03 5.90 -21.31
N TRP A 46 12.41 6.61 -20.37
CA TRP A 46 11.06 7.17 -20.47
C TRP A 46 11.04 8.66 -20.11
N GLY A 47 9.85 9.24 -19.98
CA GLY A 47 9.62 10.65 -19.69
C GLY A 47 9.53 10.98 -18.20
N PHE A 48 9.26 12.27 -17.96
CA PHE A 48 9.12 12.83 -16.62
C PHE A 48 7.90 12.25 -15.87
N VAL A 49 6.80 11.99 -16.58
CA VAL A 49 5.57 11.45 -15.99
C VAL A 49 5.81 10.05 -15.42
N GLU A 50 6.45 9.17 -16.20
CA GLU A 50 6.78 7.82 -15.75
C GLU A 50 7.77 7.83 -14.59
N MET A 51 8.75 8.74 -14.61
CA MET A 51 9.66 8.96 -13.48
C MET A 51 8.89 9.40 -12.22
N ALA A 52 7.89 10.27 -12.35
CA ALA A 52 7.06 10.70 -11.23
C ALA A 52 6.21 9.54 -10.68
N VAL A 53 5.62 8.72 -11.56
CA VAL A 53 4.89 7.49 -11.19
C VAL A 53 5.79 6.54 -10.40
N PHE A 54 7.01 6.28 -10.90
CA PHE A 54 7.94 5.41 -10.18
C PHE A 54 8.48 6.01 -8.88
N SER A 55 8.57 7.34 -8.80
CA SER A 55 8.92 8.03 -7.55
C SER A 55 7.83 7.83 -6.49
N LEU A 56 6.55 7.94 -6.89
CA LEU A 56 5.41 7.62 -6.01
C LEU A 56 5.39 6.13 -5.64
N ALA A 57 5.63 5.24 -6.61
CA ALA A 57 5.72 3.81 -6.38
C ALA A 57 6.80 3.46 -5.35
N LEU A 58 7.98 4.09 -5.42
CA LEU A 58 9.03 3.90 -4.43
C LEU A 58 8.59 4.27 -3.00
N LEU A 59 7.81 5.33 -2.83
CA LEU A 59 7.21 5.64 -1.53
C LEU A 59 6.32 4.49 -1.05
N GLY A 60 5.51 3.93 -1.95
CA GLY A 60 4.66 2.77 -1.69
C GLY A 60 5.44 1.51 -1.30
N VAL A 61 6.54 1.19 -1.99
CA VAL A 61 7.38 0.01 -1.70
C VAL A 61 8.15 0.16 -0.37
N VAL A 62 8.49 1.40 0.02
CA VAL A 62 9.22 1.67 1.26
C VAL A 62 8.31 1.81 2.48
N ALA A 63 7.06 2.24 2.31
CA ALA A 63 6.12 2.48 3.41
C ALA A 63 5.94 1.29 4.38
N PRO A 64 5.76 0.02 3.93
CA PRO A 64 5.64 -1.12 4.83
C PRO A 64 6.85 -1.30 5.76
N ARG A 65 8.05 -0.93 5.29
CA ARG A 65 9.28 -1.02 6.09
C ARG A 65 9.25 -0.08 7.28
N PHE A 66 8.87 1.18 7.04
CA PHE A 66 8.73 2.17 8.11
C PHE A 66 7.69 1.73 9.14
N LEU A 67 6.58 1.16 8.68
CA LEU A 67 5.52 0.63 9.56
C LEU A 67 5.96 -0.61 10.35
N GLY A 68 7.11 -1.21 10.01
CA GLY A 68 7.55 -2.50 10.55
C GLY A 68 6.50 -3.56 10.25
N ALA A 69 5.92 -3.53 9.04
CA ALA A 69 4.95 -4.52 8.59
C ALA A 69 5.60 -5.91 8.53
N ARG A 70 4.77 -6.95 8.58
CA ARG A 70 5.24 -8.32 8.43
C ARG A 70 5.80 -8.54 7.03
N ALA A 71 6.80 -9.41 6.90
CA ALA A 71 7.46 -9.70 5.64
C ALA A 71 6.49 -10.06 4.49
N LEU A 72 5.41 -10.81 4.79
CA LEU A 72 4.40 -11.15 3.79
C LEU A 72 3.65 -9.91 3.27
N LEU A 73 3.12 -9.07 4.17
CA LEU A 73 2.38 -7.87 3.79
C LEU A 73 3.30 -6.89 3.06
N ASP A 74 4.53 -6.78 3.54
CA ASP A 74 5.59 -5.97 2.95
C ASP A 74 5.89 -6.40 1.50
N ALA A 75 6.27 -7.67 1.29
CA ALA A 75 6.59 -8.19 -0.04
C ALA A 75 5.38 -8.12 -0.99
N ALA A 76 4.17 -8.47 -0.52
CA ALA A 76 2.96 -8.39 -1.33
C ALA A 76 2.68 -6.95 -1.79
N SER A 77 2.77 -5.98 -0.87
CA SER A 77 2.59 -4.56 -1.19
C SER A 77 3.64 -4.10 -2.20
N GLY A 78 4.91 -4.44 -1.98
CA GLY A 78 5.98 -4.08 -2.90
C GLY A 78 5.77 -4.65 -4.32
N ILE A 79 5.41 -5.93 -4.43
CA ILE A 79 5.15 -6.57 -5.73
C ILE A 79 4.00 -5.86 -6.45
N VAL A 80 2.86 -5.67 -5.78
CA VAL A 80 1.67 -5.09 -6.42
C VAL A 80 1.90 -3.64 -6.80
N VAL A 81 2.62 -2.85 -5.98
CA VAL A 81 3.01 -1.48 -6.32
C VAL A 81 3.91 -1.45 -7.56
N LEU A 82 4.90 -2.34 -7.66
CA LEU A 82 5.76 -2.40 -8.85
C LEU A 82 5.00 -2.85 -10.09
N VAL A 83 4.08 -3.81 -9.95
CA VAL A 83 3.20 -4.24 -11.05
C VAL A 83 2.33 -3.07 -11.51
N ALA A 84 1.73 -2.31 -10.60
CA ALA A 84 0.92 -1.14 -10.94
C ALA A 84 1.74 -0.07 -11.66
N ALA A 85 2.94 0.25 -11.17
CA ALA A 85 3.82 1.25 -11.79
C ALA A 85 4.28 0.82 -13.19
N TRP A 86 4.70 -0.43 -13.36
CA TRP A 86 5.06 -0.94 -14.69
C TRP A 86 3.86 -1.06 -15.62
N SER A 87 2.66 -1.29 -15.09
CA SER A 87 1.42 -1.31 -15.89
C SER A 87 1.12 0.07 -16.49
N ALA A 88 1.37 1.14 -15.75
CA ALA A 88 1.27 2.50 -16.28
C ALA A 88 2.32 2.74 -17.37
N VAL A 89 3.59 2.44 -17.09
CA VAL A 89 4.71 2.70 -18.01
C VAL A 89 4.63 1.91 -19.32
N LEU A 90 4.06 0.71 -19.27
CA LEU A 90 3.89 -0.18 -20.43
C LEU A 90 2.50 -0.06 -21.07
N ASP A 91 1.70 0.92 -20.65
CA ASP A 91 0.37 1.19 -21.18
C ASP A 91 -0.60 -0.02 -21.12
N LEU A 92 -0.48 -0.83 -20.06
CA LEU A 92 -1.29 -2.03 -19.87
C LEU A 92 -2.74 -1.71 -19.50
N TYR A 93 -2.99 -0.57 -18.86
CA TYR A 93 -4.35 -0.14 -18.51
C TYR A 93 -5.19 0.14 -19.75
N ASN A 94 -4.58 0.71 -20.80
CA ASN A 94 -5.25 0.88 -22.09
C ASN A 94 -5.30 -0.43 -22.91
N SER A 95 -4.27 -1.29 -22.77
CA SER A 95 -4.16 -2.52 -23.57
C SER A 95 -5.02 -3.68 -23.05
N ILE A 96 -5.36 -3.71 -21.76
CA ILE A 96 -6.08 -4.82 -21.11
C ILE A 96 -7.29 -4.26 -20.33
N PRO A 97 -8.51 -4.34 -20.87
CA PRO A 97 -9.67 -3.59 -20.36
C PRO A 97 -10.10 -3.87 -18.91
N TRP A 98 -9.73 -5.01 -18.34
CA TRP A 98 -10.09 -5.40 -16.97
C TRP A 98 -8.93 -5.28 -15.98
N TRP A 99 -7.75 -4.92 -16.48
CA TRP A 99 -6.53 -4.96 -15.69
C TRP A 99 -6.55 -3.93 -14.55
N ASP A 100 -7.09 -2.76 -14.85
CA ASP A 100 -7.17 -1.67 -13.89
C ASP A 100 -7.97 -2.05 -12.64
N ILE A 101 -9.16 -2.62 -12.84
CA ILE A 101 -10.01 -3.18 -11.77
C ILE A 101 -9.24 -4.19 -10.90
N VAL A 102 -8.41 -5.05 -11.50
CA VAL A 102 -7.62 -6.05 -10.75
C VAL A 102 -6.53 -5.38 -9.93
N VAL A 103 -5.86 -4.37 -10.48
CA VAL A 103 -4.86 -3.58 -9.76
C VAL A 103 -5.52 -2.80 -8.63
N HIS A 104 -6.65 -2.11 -8.86
CA HIS A 104 -7.39 -1.39 -7.83
C HIS A 104 -7.85 -2.31 -6.70
N PHE A 105 -8.37 -3.50 -7.03
CA PHE A 105 -8.71 -4.51 -6.03
C PHE A 105 -7.50 -4.91 -5.17
N ALA A 106 -6.38 -5.29 -5.80
CA ALA A 106 -5.23 -5.81 -5.08
C ALA A 106 -4.47 -4.73 -4.31
N LEU A 107 -4.15 -3.62 -4.98
CA LEU A 107 -3.35 -2.54 -4.44
C LEU A 107 -4.10 -1.81 -3.33
N ASN A 108 -5.36 -1.42 -3.57
CA ASN A 108 -6.12 -0.68 -2.57
C ASN A 108 -6.39 -1.54 -1.32
N GLY A 109 -6.61 -2.85 -1.48
CA GLY A 109 -6.72 -3.77 -0.34
C GLY A 109 -5.44 -3.82 0.51
N LEU A 110 -4.26 -3.85 -0.12
CA LEU A 110 -2.98 -3.84 0.59
C LEU A 110 -2.69 -2.48 1.24
N VAL A 111 -3.02 -1.38 0.58
CA VAL A 111 -2.94 -0.03 1.14
C VAL A 111 -3.86 0.10 2.36
N ALA A 112 -5.09 -0.43 2.28
CA ALA A 112 -6.02 -0.47 3.41
C ALA A 112 -5.47 -1.27 4.59
N ALA A 113 -4.85 -2.42 4.34
CA ALA A 113 -4.17 -3.21 5.38
C ALA A 113 -3.03 -2.43 6.05
N LEU A 114 -2.19 -1.75 5.26
CA LEU A 114 -1.11 -0.91 5.77
C LEU A 114 -1.63 0.28 6.58
N ALA A 115 -2.72 0.91 6.12
CA ALA A 115 -3.40 1.97 6.85
C ALA A 115 -3.93 1.48 8.20
N TRP A 116 -4.52 0.27 8.24
CA TRP A 116 -4.93 -0.33 9.50
C TRP A 116 -3.75 -0.65 10.43
N VAL A 117 -2.64 -1.17 9.88
CA VAL A 117 -1.39 -1.36 10.64
C VAL A 117 -0.92 -0.03 11.23
N LEU A 118 -0.94 1.06 10.45
CA LEU A 118 -0.60 2.39 10.95
C LEU A 118 -1.52 2.81 12.10
N CYS A 119 -2.84 2.62 12.00
CA CYS A 119 -3.77 2.88 13.11
C CYS A 119 -3.38 2.10 14.38
N LEU A 120 -3.06 0.82 14.26
CA LEU A 120 -2.59 0.00 15.39
C LEU A 120 -1.29 0.55 15.99
N ARG A 121 -0.33 0.98 15.15
CA ARG A 121 0.94 1.60 15.58
C ARG A 121 0.72 2.93 16.29
N LEU A 122 -0.31 3.68 15.89
CA LEU A 122 -0.72 4.94 16.52
C LEU A 122 -1.49 4.74 17.83
N GLY A 123 -1.80 3.49 18.20
CA GLY A 123 -2.41 3.13 19.48
C GLY A 123 -3.92 2.90 19.41
N VAL A 124 -4.52 2.82 18.22
CA VAL A 124 -5.89 2.31 18.07
C VAL A 124 -5.89 0.86 18.57
N SER A 125 -6.71 0.59 19.58
CA SER A 125 -6.77 -0.70 20.25
C SER A 125 -8.20 -1.20 20.33
N LEU A 126 -8.41 -2.46 19.97
CA LEU A 126 -9.67 -3.18 20.14
C LEU A 126 -9.63 -4.09 21.38
N ALA A 127 -8.69 -3.84 22.30
CA ALA A 127 -8.54 -4.61 23.53
C ALA A 127 -9.82 -4.54 24.40
N GLY A 128 -10.15 -5.64 25.05
CA GLY A 128 -11.36 -5.75 25.89
C GLY A 128 -12.65 -6.05 25.13
N MET A 129 -12.62 -6.09 23.80
CA MET A 129 -13.74 -6.57 23.00
C MET A 129 -13.66 -8.10 22.79
N SER A 130 -14.80 -8.75 22.56
CA SER A 130 -14.82 -10.17 22.17
C SER A 130 -14.14 -10.38 20.81
N GLU A 131 -13.56 -11.55 20.58
CA GLU A 131 -12.87 -11.88 19.31
C GLU A 131 -13.74 -11.60 18.09
N ARG A 132 -15.02 -12.01 18.14
CA ARG A 132 -15.99 -11.76 17.07
C ARG A 132 -16.16 -10.27 16.77
N ARG A 133 -16.24 -9.43 17.81
CA ARG A 133 -16.43 -7.98 17.65
C ARG A 133 -15.17 -7.32 17.12
N SER A 134 -14.00 -7.70 17.64
CA SER A 134 -12.71 -7.20 17.16
C SER A 134 -12.47 -7.55 15.69
N TYR A 135 -12.82 -8.78 15.29
CA TYR A 135 -12.74 -9.23 13.90
C TYR A 135 -13.67 -8.42 12.99
N ALA A 136 -14.95 -8.28 13.36
CA ALA A 136 -15.91 -7.50 12.58
C ALA A 136 -15.49 -6.03 12.44
N LEU A 137 -15.02 -5.39 13.52
CA LEU A 137 -14.54 -4.02 13.47
C LEU A 137 -13.27 -3.87 12.65
N THR A 138 -12.37 -4.86 12.67
CA THR A 138 -11.19 -4.85 11.80
C THR A 138 -11.59 -4.83 10.33
N ILE A 139 -12.56 -5.63 9.92
CA ILE A 139 -13.07 -5.63 8.54
C ILE A 139 -13.68 -4.27 8.19
N VAL A 140 -14.56 -3.76 9.04
CA VAL A 140 -15.25 -2.47 8.80
C VAL A 140 -14.26 -1.32 8.70
N LEU A 141 -13.32 -1.22 9.65
CA LEU A 141 -12.33 -0.14 9.67
C LEU A 141 -11.34 -0.25 8.51
N THR A 142 -10.88 -1.46 8.17
CA THR A 142 -10.01 -1.67 6.99
C THR A 142 -10.75 -1.27 5.71
N THR A 143 -12.03 -1.63 5.57
CA THR A 143 -12.85 -1.24 4.43
C THR A 143 -13.02 0.27 4.34
N ALA A 144 -13.33 0.94 5.46
CA ALA A 144 -13.47 2.39 5.51
C ALA A 144 -12.17 3.12 5.17
N LEU A 145 -11.03 2.62 5.67
CA LEU A 145 -9.71 3.15 5.31
C LEU A 145 -9.42 2.96 3.82
N GLY A 146 -9.73 1.80 3.26
CA GLY A 146 -9.54 1.51 1.84
C GLY A 146 -10.41 2.36 0.91
N LEU A 147 -11.67 2.60 1.28
CA LEU A 147 -12.53 3.52 0.54
C LEU A 147 -12.00 4.97 0.64
N ALA A 148 -11.50 5.38 1.80
CA ALA A 148 -10.90 6.70 1.97
C ALA A 148 -9.61 6.87 1.16
N THR A 149 -8.72 5.87 1.15
CA THR A 149 -7.50 5.90 0.33
C THR A 149 -7.79 5.79 -1.15
N GLY A 150 -8.78 4.99 -1.55
CA GLY A 150 -9.28 4.94 -2.91
C GLY A 150 -9.80 6.30 -3.36
N ALA A 151 -10.66 6.95 -2.56
CA ALA A 151 -11.15 8.30 -2.91
C ALA A 151 -10.02 9.34 -3.05
N LEU A 152 -8.97 9.24 -2.24
CA LEU A 152 -7.78 10.10 -2.37
C LEU A 152 -6.99 9.80 -3.65
N TRP A 153 -6.95 8.54 -4.10
CA TRP A 153 -6.33 8.15 -5.36
C TRP A 153 -7.07 8.76 -6.54
N GLU A 154 -8.39 8.60 -6.60
CA GLU A 154 -9.25 9.19 -7.64
C GLU A 154 -9.11 10.72 -7.71
N MET A 155 -9.03 11.38 -6.55
CA MET A 155 -8.73 12.81 -6.48
C MET A 155 -7.34 13.13 -7.05
N GLY A 156 -6.36 12.25 -6.80
CA GLY A 156 -5.01 12.35 -7.35
C GLY A 156 -4.97 12.20 -8.86
N GLU A 157 -5.71 11.26 -9.43
CA GLU A 157 -5.86 11.08 -10.88
C GLU A 157 -6.56 12.27 -11.51
N TRP A 158 -7.64 12.76 -10.91
CA TRP A 158 -8.29 13.98 -11.35
C TRP A 158 -7.34 15.19 -11.34
N LEU A 159 -6.52 15.35 -10.28
CA LEU A 159 -5.51 16.41 -10.22
C LEU A 159 -4.42 16.22 -11.30
N GLY A 160 -3.97 14.99 -11.51
CA GLY A 160 -3.00 14.65 -12.56
C GLY A 160 -3.53 14.98 -13.94
N HIS A 161 -4.73 14.51 -14.27
CA HIS A 161 -5.43 14.81 -15.52
C HIS A 161 -5.60 16.32 -15.74
N THR A 162 -6.02 17.04 -14.70
CA THR A 162 -6.37 18.46 -14.82
C THR A 162 -5.16 19.37 -14.94
N TYR A 163 -4.05 19.04 -14.26
CA TYR A 163 -2.92 19.98 -14.10
C TYR A 163 -1.57 19.47 -14.63
N ILE A 164 -1.44 18.19 -14.98
CA ILE A 164 -0.17 17.57 -15.37
C ILE A 164 -0.24 17.00 -16.79
N ASP A 165 -1.15 16.06 -17.02
CA ASP A 165 -1.23 15.30 -18.27
C ASP A 165 -2.68 14.83 -18.52
N ASP A 166 -3.34 15.38 -19.54
CA ASP A 166 -4.73 15.09 -19.88
C ASP A 166 -4.95 13.68 -20.47
N THR A 167 -3.87 12.92 -20.71
CA THR A 167 -3.94 11.51 -21.10
C THR A 167 -4.19 10.58 -19.91
N ILE A 168 -4.04 11.06 -18.67
CA ILE A 168 -4.46 10.33 -17.47
C ILE A 168 -5.97 10.14 -17.54
N TYR A 169 -6.42 8.89 -17.60
CA TYR A 169 -7.83 8.59 -17.82
C TYR A 169 -8.65 8.90 -16.55
N VAL A 170 -9.75 9.63 -16.71
CA VAL A 170 -10.69 9.95 -15.63
C VAL A 170 -12.11 9.91 -16.20
N ALA A 171 -12.95 9.02 -15.68
CA ALA A 171 -14.36 8.97 -16.04
C ALA A 171 -15.22 8.55 -14.84
N TYR A 172 -16.48 8.98 -14.80
CA TYR A 172 -17.36 8.68 -13.66
C TYR A 172 -17.53 7.17 -13.40
N ASN A 173 -17.73 6.38 -14.47
CA ASN A 173 -17.90 4.93 -14.34
C ASN A 173 -16.61 4.22 -13.94
N ASP A 174 -15.47 4.79 -14.31
CA ASP A 174 -14.13 4.31 -13.99
C ASP A 174 -13.91 4.46 -12.49
N THR A 175 -13.94 5.71 -12.01
CA THR A 175 -13.85 6.06 -10.59
C THR A 175 -14.80 5.26 -9.70
N ILE A 176 -16.07 5.09 -10.10
CA ILE A 176 -17.01 4.29 -9.31
C ILE A 176 -16.64 2.81 -9.35
N GLY A 177 -16.20 2.28 -10.49
CA GLY A 177 -15.70 0.92 -10.65
C GLY A 177 -14.50 0.65 -9.74
N ASP A 178 -13.56 1.57 -9.70
CA ASP A 178 -12.32 1.48 -8.94
C ASP A 178 -12.53 1.57 -7.44
N LEU A 179 -13.43 2.47 -7.00
CA LEU A 179 -13.85 2.52 -5.61
C LEU A 179 -14.57 1.25 -5.17
N VAL A 180 -15.39 0.65 -6.03
CA VAL A 180 -16.06 -0.63 -5.74
C VAL A 180 -15.02 -1.75 -5.68
N ALA A 181 -14.15 -1.87 -6.67
CA ALA A 181 -13.12 -2.90 -6.74
C ALA A 181 -12.15 -2.80 -5.55
N GLY A 182 -11.63 -1.60 -5.30
CA GLY A 182 -10.77 -1.32 -4.17
C GLY A 182 -11.45 -1.51 -2.82
N GLY A 183 -12.73 -1.16 -2.70
CA GLY A 183 -13.55 -1.44 -1.51
C GLY A 183 -13.68 -2.95 -1.23
N LEU A 184 -13.95 -3.76 -2.25
CA LEU A 184 -13.98 -5.22 -2.14
C LEU A 184 -12.61 -5.80 -1.75
N GLY A 185 -11.53 -5.29 -2.35
CA GLY A 185 -10.15 -5.65 -1.96
C GLY A 185 -9.85 -5.32 -0.50
N SER A 186 -10.37 -4.21 -0.01
CA SER A 186 -10.22 -3.76 1.38
C SER A 186 -11.02 -4.60 2.37
N ILE A 187 -12.21 -5.07 1.99
CA ILE A 187 -12.97 -6.06 2.75
C ILE A 187 -12.15 -7.35 2.87
N LEU A 188 -11.62 -7.84 1.76
CA LEU A 188 -10.80 -9.06 1.73
C LEU A 188 -9.57 -8.91 2.63
N ALA A 189 -8.85 -7.80 2.51
CA ALA A 189 -7.71 -7.48 3.36
C ALA A 189 -8.09 -7.48 4.85
N GLY A 190 -9.22 -6.85 5.21
CA GLY A 190 -9.81 -6.85 6.55
C GLY A 190 -10.02 -8.26 7.11
N CYS A 191 -10.58 -9.17 6.31
CA CYS A 191 -10.77 -10.57 6.68
C CYS A 191 -9.44 -11.30 6.97
N PHE A 192 -8.38 -10.95 6.23
CA PHE A 192 -7.07 -11.58 6.35
C PHE A 192 -6.10 -10.85 7.29
N MET A 193 -6.49 -9.75 7.94
CA MET A 193 -5.61 -9.01 8.87
C MET A 193 -5.00 -9.86 9.99
N PRO A 194 -5.70 -10.84 10.61
CA PRO A 194 -5.08 -11.71 11.61
C PRO A 194 -3.89 -12.50 11.05
N LEU A 195 -3.96 -12.89 9.78
CA LEU A 195 -2.79 -13.40 9.07
C LEU A 195 -1.81 -12.26 8.88
N LEU A 196 -2.14 -11.19 8.15
CA LEU A 196 -1.20 -10.15 7.72
C LEU A 196 -0.39 -9.47 8.86
N VAL A 197 -0.94 -9.38 10.08
CA VAL A 197 -0.32 -8.75 11.26
C VAL A 197 0.29 -9.74 12.25
N GLY A 198 0.03 -11.05 12.10
CA GLY A 198 0.58 -12.08 13.00
C GLY A 198 2.12 -12.04 13.05
N THR A 199 2.76 -12.39 14.16
CA THR A 199 4.23 -12.38 14.19
C THR A 199 4.81 -13.42 13.24
N ASP A 200 5.92 -13.09 12.57
CA ASP A 200 6.79 -14.09 11.94
C ASP A 200 7.41 -14.89 13.09
N ARG A 201 6.70 -15.91 13.58
CA ARG A 201 7.15 -16.76 14.68
C ARG A 201 8.40 -17.52 14.24
N SER A 202 9.55 -17.07 14.69
CA SER A 202 10.62 -17.98 15.11
C SER A 202 10.95 -17.64 16.56
N ARG A 203 10.77 -18.65 17.41
CA ARG A 203 11.45 -18.72 18.71
C ARG A 203 12.94 -18.85 18.47
#